data_AF-A0A7Y0JL10-F1
#
_entry.id   AF-A0A7Y0JL10-F1
#
_cell.length_a   1.000
_cell.length_b   1.000
_cell.length_c   1.000
_cell.angle_alpha   90.00
_cell.angle_beta   90.00
_cell.angle_gamma   90.00
#
_symmetry.space_group_name_H-M   'P 1'
#
loop_
_entity.id
_entity.type
_entity.pdbx_description
1 polymer ?
#
loop_
_entity_poly.entity_id
_entity_poly.type
_entity_poly.pdbx_seq_one_letter_code
_entity_poly.pdbx_strand_id
1 'polypeptide(L)'
;MARYQVAHKYRSTRDGQQFGPYLVGDVVELSDEDAAWVNRDSPGCLEAEKPAKPEPDPDPEPDPADDAEPEREKPPTPNRQRRGGANRSSS
;
A
#
# COMPACT_ATOMS: atom_id res chain seq x y z
N MET A 1 -25.95 -0.44 -7.03
CA MET A 1 -25.30 0.71 -7.71
C MET A 1 -23.85 0.68 -7.30
N ALA A 2 -22.94 0.85 -8.26
CA ALA A 2 -21.50 0.81 -8.03
C ALA A 2 -20.96 2.23 -7.83
N ARG A 3 -19.87 2.34 -7.08
CA ARG A 3 -19.17 3.61 -6.83
C ARG A 3 -18.04 3.75 -7.82
N TYR A 4 -17.95 4.93 -8.41
CA TYR A 4 -16.92 5.27 -9.39
C TYR A 4 -16.22 6.54 -8.96
N GLN A 5 -14.90 6.51 -8.93
CA GLN A 5 -14.07 7.69 -8.76
C GLN A 5 -13.89 8.39 -10.10
N VAL A 6 -14.07 9.69 -10.11
CA VAL A 6 -13.99 10.51 -11.32
C VAL A 6 -12.53 10.92 -11.54
N ALA A 7 -11.93 10.48 -12.65
CA ALA A 7 -10.53 10.77 -12.94
C ALA A 7 -10.31 12.18 -13.55
N HIS A 8 -11.31 12.71 -14.26
CA HIS A 8 -11.28 14.06 -14.82
C HIS A 8 -12.65 14.72 -14.85
N LYS A 9 -12.65 16.05 -14.90
CA LYS A 9 -13.88 16.85 -14.91
C LYS A 9 -14.77 16.42 -16.07
N TYR A 10 -15.99 16.02 -15.75
CA TYR A 10 -16.96 15.55 -16.75
C TYR A 10 -18.33 16.14 -16.49
N ARG A 11 -19.00 16.51 -17.58
CA ARG A 11 -20.37 16.99 -17.58
C ARG A 11 -21.01 16.60 -18.89
N SER A 12 -22.11 15.86 -18.82
CA SER A 12 -22.90 15.50 -19.99
C SER A 12 -24.37 15.37 -19.62
N THR A 13 -25.24 15.34 -20.63
CA THR A 13 -26.68 15.17 -20.44
C THR A 13 -27.15 14.07 -21.38
N ARG A 14 -27.80 13.05 -20.83
CA ARG A 14 -28.34 11.91 -21.58
C ARG A 14 -29.80 11.72 -21.22
N ASP A 15 -30.67 11.60 -22.22
CA ASP A 15 -32.10 11.30 -22.02
C ASP A 15 -32.81 12.22 -21.00
N GLY A 16 -32.37 13.48 -20.90
CA GLY A 16 -32.86 14.46 -19.91
C GLY A 16 -32.23 14.35 -18.52
N GLN A 17 -31.42 13.32 -18.26
CA GLN A 17 -30.64 13.16 -17.03
C GLN A 17 -29.28 13.85 -17.17
N GLN A 18 -28.98 14.76 -16.25
CA GLN A 18 -27.70 15.44 -16.20
C GLN A 18 -26.70 14.62 -15.38
N PHE A 19 -25.58 14.28 -16.00
CA PHE A 19 -24.42 13.66 -15.37
C PHE A 19 -23.38 14.75 -15.11
N GLY A 20 -23.07 15.00 -13.85
CA GLY A 20 -22.16 16.04 -13.42
C GLY A 20 -22.81 17.44 -13.27
N PRO A 21 -22.01 18.46 -12.96
CA PRO A 21 -20.55 18.50 -13.11
C PRO A 21 -19.83 17.65 -12.06
N TYR A 22 -19.07 16.65 -12.54
CA TYR A 22 -18.17 15.88 -11.71
C TYR A 22 -16.78 16.50 -11.76
N LEU A 23 -16.08 16.50 -10.62
CA LEU A 23 -14.70 16.98 -10.51
C LEU A 23 -13.74 15.80 -10.34
N VAL A 24 -12.46 16.05 -10.56
CA VAL A 24 -11.42 15.04 -10.34
C VAL A 24 -11.43 14.65 -8.86
N GLY A 25 -11.52 13.35 -8.59
CA GLY A 25 -11.57 12.79 -7.24
C GLY A 25 -12.97 12.70 -6.61
N ASP A 26 -14.02 13.20 -7.27
CA ASP A 26 -15.39 12.96 -6.83
C ASP A 26 -15.73 11.46 -6.92
N VAL A 27 -16.54 10.97 -5.99
CA VAL A 27 -17.06 9.61 -6.03
C VAL A 27 -18.56 9.67 -6.33
N VAL A 28 -18.96 9.02 -7.42
CA VAL A 28 -20.34 9.02 -7.90
C VAL A 28 -20.92 7.61 -7.87
N GLU A 29 -22.18 7.50 -7.47
CA GLU A 29 -22.92 6.23 -7.49
C GLU A 29 -23.70 6.14 -8.79
N LEU A 30 -23.30 5.20 -9.64
CA LEU A 30 -23.89 4.97 -10.95
C LEU A 30 -24.22 3.50 -11.15
N SER A 31 -25.17 3.22 -12.04
CA SER A 31 -25.39 1.87 -12.54
C SER A 31 -24.28 1.49 -13.52
N ASP A 32 -23.96 0.21 -13.66
CA ASP A 32 -22.95 -0.28 -14.61
C ASP A 32 -23.24 0.17 -16.05
N GLU A 33 -24.52 0.27 -16.43
CA GLU A 33 -24.95 0.76 -17.75
C GLU A 33 -24.61 2.24 -17.96
N ASP A 34 -24.86 3.09 -16.96
CA ASP A 34 -24.54 4.51 -17.02
C ASP A 34 -23.03 4.74 -16.96
N ALA A 35 -22.32 3.99 -16.12
CA ALA A 35 -20.87 4.07 -16.05
C ALA A 35 -20.21 3.64 -17.36
N ALA A 36 -20.68 2.56 -17.98
CA ALA A 36 -20.22 2.13 -19.30
C ALA A 36 -20.52 3.15 -20.39
N TRP A 37 -21.66 3.84 -20.29
CA TRP A 37 -22.00 4.93 -21.21
C TRP A 37 -21.08 6.13 -21.02
N VAL A 38 -20.88 6.60 -19.79
CA VAL A 38 -19.98 7.72 -19.47
C VAL A 38 -18.56 7.39 -19.92
N ASN A 39 -18.09 6.16 -19.70
CA ASN A 39 -16.77 5.73 -20.12
C ASN A 39 -16.66 5.55 -21.65
N ARG A 40 -17.78 5.34 -22.36
CA ARG A 40 -17.84 5.37 -23.83
C ARG A 40 -17.78 6.79 -24.37
N ASP A 41 -18.47 7.73 -23.73
CA ASP A 41 -18.50 9.14 -24.11
C ASP A 41 -17.17 9.84 -23.76
N SER A 42 -16.62 9.52 -22.60
CA SER A 42 -15.35 10.04 -22.11
C SER A 42 -14.49 8.89 -21.54
N PRO A 43 -13.59 8.31 -22.35
CA PRO A 43 -12.78 7.18 -21.94
C PRO A 43 -11.86 7.55 -20.77
N GLY A 44 -11.88 6.72 -19.74
CA GLY A 44 -11.14 6.94 -18.51
C GLY A 44 -11.79 7.93 -17.54
N CYS A 45 -13.01 8.43 -17.80
CA CYS A 45 -13.68 9.38 -16.91
C CYS A 45 -14.03 8.77 -15.55
N LEU A 46 -14.44 7.51 -15.54
CA LEU A 46 -14.89 6.80 -14.34
C LEU A 46 -13.95 5.63 -14.09
N GLU A 47 -13.36 5.61 -12.92
CA GLU A 47 -12.60 4.49 -12.39
C GLU A 47 -13.49 3.77 -11.39
N ALA A 48 -13.80 2.49 -11.64
CA ALA A 48 -14.58 1.71 -10.70
C ALA A 48 -13.79 1.61 -9.39
N GLU A 49 -14.34 2.18 -8.31
CA GLU A 49 -13.78 1.98 -6.98
C GLU A 49 -14.04 0.52 -6.67
N LYS A 50 -13.03 -0.33 -6.91
CA LYS A 50 -13.10 -1.74 -6.53
C LYS A 50 -13.53 -1.75 -5.07
N PRO A 51 -14.58 -2.51 -4.68
CA PRO A 51 -14.91 -2.63 -3.28
C PRO A 51 -13.62 -3.03 -2.60
N ALA A 52 -13.14 -2.20 -1.67
CA ALA A 52 -12.02 -2.56 -0.83
C ALA A 52 -12.38 -3.92 -0.26
N LYS A 53 -11.75 -4.97 -0.81
CA LYS A 53 -11.72 -6.27 -0.16
C LYS A 53 -11.31 -5.92 1.27
N PRO A 54 -12.12 -6.26 2.29
CA PRO A 54 -11.76 -5.92 3.67
C PRO A 54 -10.30 -6.33 3.82
N GLU A 55 -9.45 -5.37 4.16
CA GLU A 55 -8.04 -5.65 4.43
C GLU A 55 -8.05 -6.87 5.35
N PRO A 56 -7.39 -7.99 4.97
CA PRO A 56 -7.26 -9.10 5.89
C PRO A 56 -6.66 -8.53 7.17
N ASP A 57 -7.32 -8.80 8.30
CA ASP A 57 -6.91 -8.42 9.65
C ASP A 57 -5.38 -8.37 9.77
N PRO A 58 -4.81 -7.35 10.45
CA PRO A 58 -3.39 -7.30 10.67
C PRO A 58 -2.90 -8.62 11.27
N ASP A 59 -1.91 -9.18 10.58
CA ASP A 59 -1.05 -10.31 10.96
C ASP A 59 -1.01 -10.52 12.50
N PRO A 60 -1.34 -11.71 13.03
CA PRO A 60 -1.17 -11.95 14.46
C PRO A 60 0.30 -11.70 14.82
N GLU A 61 0.52 -10.82 15.81
CA GLU A 61 1.84 -10.42 16.31
C GLU A 61 2.80 -11.62 16.37
N PRO A 62 4.07 -11.47 15.94
CA PRO A 62 5.05 -12.52 16.13
C PRO A 62 5.21 -12.77 17.64
N ASP A 63 4.79 -13.94 18.08
CA ASP A 63 4.94 -14.43 19.45
C ASP A 63 6.42 -14.32 19.85
N PRO A 64 6.78 -13.43 20.80
CA PRO A 64 8.16 -13.33 21.22
C PRO A 64 8.44 -14.39 22.28
N ALA A 65 9.33 -15.32 21.91
CA ALA A 65 10.12 -16.21 22.75
C ALA A 65 9.52 -17.59 23.07
N ASP A 66 9.80 -18.57 22.19
CA ASP A 66 10.20 -19.90 22.67
C ASP A 66 11.73 -19.96 22.73
N ASP A 67 12.18 -19.74 23.95
CA ASP A 67 13.47 -20.03 24.55
C ASP A 67 13.98 -21.42 24.16
N ALA A 68 14.95 -21.48 23.24
CA ALA A 68 15.75 -22.68 23.03
C ALA A 68 17.17 -22.29 22.61
N GLU A 69 18.01 -22.01 23.61
CA GLU A 69 19.47 -22.12 23.47
C GLU A 69 19.83 -23.57 23.10
N PRO A 70 20.53 -23.83 21.98
CA PRO A 70 21.42 -24.96 21.95
C PRO A 70 22.79 -24.47 22.45
N GLU A 71 23.09 -24.78 23.70
CA GLU A 71 24.46 -24.88 24.21
C GLU A 71 25.28 -25.70 23.19
N ARG A 72 26.13 -25.02 22.41
CA ARG A 72 27.17 -25.67 21.61
C ARG A 72 28.52 -25.08 21.96
N GLU A 73 29.07 -25.69 22.99
CA GLU A 73 30.48 -26.06 23.17
C GLU A 73 31.53 -25.09 22.61
N LYS A 74 32.19 -24.40 23.54
CA LYS A 74 33.44 -23.64 23.32
C LYS A 74 34.53 -24.56 22.75
N PRO A 75 35.23 -24.22 21.66
CA PRO A 75 36.58 -24.70 21.45
C PRO A 75 37.60 -23.80 22.20
N PRO A 76 38.75 -24.38 22.61
CA PRO A 76 39.65 -23.79 23.60
C PRO A 76 40.43 -22.61 23.03
N THR A 77 40.70 -21.63 23.90
CA THR A 77 41.64 -20.53 23.63
C THR A 77 43.07 -21.06 23.51
N PRO A 78 43.82 -20.77 22.43
CA PRO A 78 45.26 -20.73 22.51
C PRO A 78 45.67 -19.34 23.00
N ASN A 79 45.89 -19.29 24.31
CA ASN A 79 46.75 -18.33 24.98
C ASN A 79 48.13 -18.30 24.29
N ARG A 80 48.52 -17.17 23.68
CA ARG A 80 49.81 -16.48 23.95
C ARG A 80 50.10 -15.35 22.97
N GLN A 81 50.18 -14.15 23.54
CA GLN A 81 51.39 -13.34 23.53
C GLN A 81 51.87 -12.82 22.16
N ARG A 82 51.72 -11.50 21.93
CA ARG A 82 52.83 -10.52 22.05
C ARG A 82 52.51 -9.20 21.35
N ARG A 83 52.77 -8.12 22.09
CA ARG A 83 53.33 -6.81 21.64
C ARG A 83 52.44 -6.03 20.66
N GLY A 84 52.00 -4.82 20.95
CA GLY A 84 52.62 -3.75 21.72
C GLY A 84 52.45 -2.44 20.94
N GLY A 85 52.27 -1.34 21.66
CA GLY A 85 52.16 0.02 21.12
C GLY A 85 50.72 0.51 21.14
N ALA A 86 50.27 1.42 22.01
CA ALA A 86 50.85 2.75 22.25
C ALA A 86 51.34 3.34 20.91
N ASN A 87 50.70 4.36 20.35
CA ASN A 87 51.10 5.75 20.59
C ASN A 87 50.23 6.71 19.75
N ARG A 88 49.97 7.89 20.35
CA ARG A 88 49.95 9.26 19.78
C ARG A 88 48.77 9.63 18.86
N SER A 89 47.84 10.51 19.28
CA SER A 89 47.97 11.98 19.49
C SER A 89 48.04 12.77 18.18
N SER A 90 47.03 13.64 18.02
CA SER A 90 47.08 15.01 17.47
C SER A 90 47.63 15.25 16.06
N SER A 91 46.76 15.79 15.20
CA SER A 91 46.98 17.05 14.48
C SER A 91 45.66 17.59 13.93
#